data_AF-A0A212CXR3-F1
#
_entry.id   AF-A0A212CXR3-F1
#
_cell.length_a   1.000
_cell.length_b   1.000
_cell.length_c   1.000
_cell.angle_alpha   90.00
_cell.angle_beta   90.00
_cell.angle_gamma   90.00
#
_symmetry.space_group_name_H-M   'P 1'
#
loop_
_entity.id
_entity.type
_entity.pdbx_description
1 polymer ?
#
loop_
_entity_poly.entity_id
_entity_poly.type
_entity_poly.pdbx_seq_one_letter_code
_entity_poly.pdbx_strand_id
1 'polypeptide(L)'
;MARSGLAQDAGSTAAVTVIKRALELESESRYPQALVCYQEGIDLLLQVLKAGKYHKQIKIEENATGFSYESLFQEYLSETVTEVWIEDPYIRQTHQVGEMYSHRMK
;
A
#
# COMPACT_ATOMS: atom_id res chain seq x y z
N MET A 1 8.75 23.87 4.43
CA MET A 1 7.42 23.58 5.01
C MET A 1 6.62 22.76 4.01
N ALA A 2 6.79 21.44 4.00
CA ALA A 2 5.95 20.54 3.23
C ALA A 2 4.85 20.06 4.16
N ARG A 3 3.63 20.59 4.00
CA ARG A 3 2.45 19.96 4.57
C ARG A 3 2.33 18.61 3.88
N SER A 4 2.66 17.54 4.58
CA SER A 4 2.26 16.19 4.21
C SER A 4 0.73 16.19 4.20
N GLY A 5 0.16 16.41 3.02
CA GLY A 5 -1.22 16.05 2.74
C GLY A 5 -1.28 14.54 2.83
N LEU A 6 -1.40 14.02 4.06
CA LEU A 6 -2.10 12.77 4.28
C LEU A 6 -3.47 13.05 3.70
N ALA A 7 -3.68 12.61 2.45
CA ALA A 7 -5.01 12.38 1.96
C ALA A 7 -5.64 11.49 3.03
N GLN A 8 -6.46 12.09 3.87
CA GLN A 8 -7.38 11.35 4.70
C GLN A 8 -8.27 10.67 3.68
N ASP A 9 -7.92 9.44 3.37
CA ASP A 9 -8.70 8.56 2.55
C ASP A 9 -10.12 8.60 3.11
N ALA A 10 -11.10 8.83 2.25
CA ALA A 10 -12.49 9.01 2.68
C ALA A 10 -12.97 7.86 3.60
N GLY A 11 -12.38 6.66 3.42
CA GLY A 11 -12.52 5.51 4.31
C GLY A 11 -12.01 5.73 5.74
N SER A 12 -10.80 6.27 5.91
CA SER A 12 -10.25 6.67 7.22
C SER A 12 -11.11 7.74 7.91
N THR A 13 -11.58 8.76 7.18
CA THR A 13 -12.46 9.78 7.78
C THR A 13 -13.78 9.17 8.25
N ALA A 14 -14.40 8.31 7.44
CA ALA A 14 -15.63 7.62 7.82
C ALA A 14 -15.43 6.70 9.03
N ALA A 15 -14.34 5.92 9.07
CA ALA A 15 -14.00 5.06 10.20
C ALA A 15 -13.85 5.87 11.50
N VAL A 16 -13.15 7.02 11.44
CA VAL A 16 -13.00 7.91 12.60
C VAL A 16 -14.34 8.43 13.11
N THR A 17 -15.27 8.80 12.21
CA THR A 17 -16.60 9.26 12.62
C THR A 17 -17.42 8.17 13.30
N VAL A 18 -17.37 6.93 12.80
CA VAL A 18 -18.12 5.80 13.36
C VAL A 18 -17.57 5.39 14.72
N ILE A 19 -16.25 5.39 14.89
CA ILE A 19 -15.61 5.09 16.18
C ILE A 19 -15.90 6.19 17.22
N LYS A 20 -15.87 7.47 16.83
CA LYS A 20 -16.29 8.56 17.73
C LYS A 20 -17.73 8.38 18.20
N ARG A 21 -18.63 7.97 17.31
CA ARG A 21 -20.02 7.67 17.67
C ARG A 21 -20.12 6.50 18.65
N ALA A 22 -19.28 5.47 18.51
CA ALA A 22 -19.23 4.36 19.46
C ALA A 22 -18.88 4.84 20.89
N LEU A 23 -17.89 5.74 21.02
CA LEU A 23 -17.47 6.32 22.30
C LEU A 23 -18.57 7.17 22.96
N GLU A 24 -19.32 7.95 22.17
CA GLU A 24 -20.50 8.68 22.66
C GLU A 24 -21.55 7.72 23.21
N LEU A 25 -21.87 6.65 22.49
CA LEU A 25 -22.84 5.64 22.90
C LEU A 25 -22.41 4.89 24.16
N GLU A 26 -21.11 4.67 24.32
CA GLU A 26 -20.53 4.07 25.53
C GLU A 26 -20.70 5.01 26.74
N SER A 27 -20.50 6.32 26.56
CA SER A 27 -20.80 7.32 27.59
C SER A 27 -22.29 7.39 27.96
N GLU A 28 -23.17 7.08 27.01
CA GLU A 28 -24.62 6.97 27.22
C GLU A 28 -25.07 5.60 27.77
N SER A 29 -24.14 4.68 28.09
CA SER A 29 -24.42 3.29 28.50
C SER A 29 -25.24 2.48 27.47
N ARG A 30 -25.22 2.87 26.20
CA ARG A 30 -25.90 2.19 25.08
C ARG A 30 -25.01 1.14 24.45
N TYR A 31 -24.55 0.20 25.28
CA TYR A 31 -23.55 -0.81 24.92
C TYR A 31 -23.87 -1.63 23.65
N PRO A 32 -25.13 -2.08 23.41
CA PRO A 32 -25.42 -2.84 22.19
C PRO A 32 -25.19 -2.04 20.92
N GLN A 33 -25.50 -0.74 20.93
CA GLN A 33 -25.33 0.14 19.78
C GLN A 33 -23.87 0.56 19.63
N ALA A 34 -23.17 0.80 20.74
CA ALA A 34 -21.73 1.04 20.73
C ALA A 34 -20.96 -0.13 20.10
N LEU A 35 -21.33 -1.37 20.44
CA LEU A 35 -20.72 -2.58 19.87
C LEU A 35 -20.88 -2.64 18.34
N VAL A 36 -22.06 -2.34 17.82
CA VAL A 36 -22.30 -2.30 16.36
C VAL A 36 -21.42 -1.23 15.71
N CYS A 37 -21.35 -0.01 16.28
CA CYS A 37 -20.47 1.03 15.77
C CYS A 37 -18.99 0.63 15.82
N TYR A 38 -18.54 -0.08 16.86
CA TYR A 38 -17.17 -0.61 16.89
C TYR A 38 -16.91 -1.61 15.78
N GLN A 39 -17.84 -2.54 15.52
CA GLN A 39 -17.72 -3.51 14.43
C GLN A 39 -17.65 -2.82 13.06
N GLU A 40 -18.57 -1.89 12.79
CA GLU A 40 -18.57 -1.12 11.54
C GLU A 40 -17.29 -0.29 11.38
N GLY A 41 -16.81 0.34 12.45
CA GLY A 41 -15.57 1.11 12.43
C GLY A 41 -14.34 0.24 12.13
N ILE A 42 -14.25 -0.96 12.73
CA ILE A 42 -13.19 -1.93 12.46
C ILE A 42 -13.26 -2.43 11.02
N ASP A 43 -14.45 -2.73 10.51
CA ASP A 43 -14.63 -3.18 9.12
C ASP A 43 -14.18 -2.12 8.11
N LEU A 44 -14.50 -0.84 8.34
CA LEU A 44 -14.02 0.26 7.51
C LEU A 44 -12.48 0.38 7.53
N LEU A 45 -11.84 0.25 8.70
CA LEU A 45 -10.39 0.24 8.80
C LEU A 45 -9.77 -0.96 8.06
N LEU A 46 -10.37 -2.14 8.17
CA LEU A 46 -9.93 -3.31 7.42
C LEU A 46 -10.08 -3.14 5.91
N GLN A 47 -11.11 -2.46 5.43
CA GLN A 47 -11.26 -2.15 4.01
C GLN A 47 -10.17 -1.20 3.52
N VAL A 48 -9.84 -0.16 4.27
CA VAL A 48 -8.72 0.75 3.97
C VAL A 48 -7.40 -0.03 3.89
N LEU A 49 -7.13 -0.91 4.85
CA LEU A 49 -5.93 -1.74 4.87
C LEU A 49 -5.88 -2.70 3.67
N LYS A 50 -7.01 -3.30 3.28
CA LYS A 50 -7.10 -4.21 2.14
C LYS A 50 -6.98 -3.48 0.80
N ALA A 51 -7.53 -2.27 0.69
CA ALA A 51 -7.43 -1.43 -0.50
C ALA A 51 -5.97 -1.02 -0.80
N GLY A 52 -5.08 -1.09 0.19
CA GLY A 52 -3.64 -0.93 0.01
C GLY A 52 -2.95 -2.03 -0.80
N LYS A 53 -3.64 -3.14 -1.15
CA LYS A 53 -3.11 -4.14 -2.09
C LYS A 53 -3.29 -3.67 -3.53
N TYR A 54 -2.38 -2.81 -3.99
CA TYR A 54 -2.26 -2.47 -5.39
C TYR A 54 -1.63 -3.62 -6.17
N HIS A 55 -2.36 -4.16 -7.14
CA HIS A 55 -1.83 -5.11 -8.13
C HIS A 55 -1.98 -4.53 -9.52
N LYS A 56 -0.86 -4.18 -10.15
CA LYS A 56 -0.79 -3.69 -11.53
C LYS A 56 -0.20 -4.80 -12.40
N GLN A 57 -0.90 -5.17 -13.46
CA GLN A 57 -0.39 -6.10 -14.46
C GLN A 57 0.05 -5.32 -15.69
N ILE A 58 1.29 -5.50 -16.11
CA ILE A 58 1.85 -4.92 -17.33
C ILE A 58 2.14 -6.07 -18.28
N LYS A 59 1.58 -6.01 -19.49
CA LYS A 59 1.89 -6.96 -20.56
C LYS A 59 3.00 -6.37 -21.43
N ILE A 60 4.16 -7.01 -21.44
CA ILE A 60 5.29 -6.64 -22.31
C ILE A 60 5.18 -7.52 -23.56
N GLU A 61 4.89 -6.90 -24.70
CA GLU A 61 4.80 -7.59 -25.99
C GLU A 61 6.19 -7.99 -26.51
N GLU A 62 6.23 -8.94 -27.44
CA GLU A 62 7.49 -9.39 -28.06
C GLU A 62 8.22 -8.21 -28.74
N ASN A 63 9.52 -8.08 -28.49
CA ASN A 63 10.38 -7.00 -28.97
C ASN A 63 9.99 -5.58 -28.52
N ALA A 64 9.14 -5.44 -27.50
CA ALA A 64 8.83 -4.13 -26.92
C ALA A 64 10.05 -3.53 -26.21
N THR A 65 10.16 -2.19 -26.25
CA THR A 65 11.26 -1.43 -25.63
C THR A 65 10.71 -0.45 -24.59
N GLY A 66 11.57 0.14 -23.75
CA GLY A 66 11.17 1.13 -22.74
C GLY A 66 10.75 0.56 -21.37
N PHE A 67 10.91 -0.75 -21.17
CA PHE A 67 10.61 -1.46 -19.91
C PHE A 67 11.89 -1.75 -19.11
N SER A 68 12.68 -0.71 -18.81
CA SER A 68 13.82 -0.86 -17.91
C SER A 68 13.32 -1.04 -16.46
N TYR A 69 14.19 -1.51 -15.57
CA TYR A 69 13.86 -1.59 -14.15
C TYR A 69 13.49 -0.22 -13.56
N GLU A 70 14.16 0.85 -13.98
CA GLU A 70 13.83 2.21 -13.56
C GLU A 70 12.40 2.56 -13.97
N SER A 71 12.03 2.42 -15.25
CA SER A 71 10.68 2.82 -15.71
C SER A 71 9.56 1.96 -15.12
N LEU A 72 9.83 0.68 -14.84
CA LEU A 72 8.87 -0.26 -14.25
C LEU A 72 8.65 0.00 -12.75
N PHE A 73 9.71 0.31 -12.00
CA PHE A 73 9.67 0.35 -10.53
C PHE A 73 9.75 1.76 -9.93
N GLN A 74 9.97 2.80 -10.73
CA GLN A 74 10.08 4.19 -10.26
C GLN A 74 8.89 4.64 -9.41
N GLU A 75 7.66 4.24 -9.77
CA GLU A 75 6.44 4.60 -9.00
C GLU A 75 6.38 3.93 -7.62
N TYR A 76 7.14 2.84 -7.42
CA TYR A 76 7.11 2.00 -6.21
C TYR A 76 8.36 2.18 -5.33
N LEU A 77 9.41 2.84 -5.84
CA LEU A 77 10.63 3.10 -5.11
C LEU A 77 10.65 4.56 -4.63
N SER A 78 10.76 4.75 -3.31
CA SER A 78 10.88 6.06 -2.67
C SER A 78 11.99 6.02 -1.62
N GLU A 79 12.35 7.17 -1.07
CA GLU A 79 13.36 7.28 0.00
C GLU A 79 13.02 6.48 1.27
N THR A 80 11.75 6.05 1.42
CA THR A 80 11.33 5.24 2.57
C THR A 80 11.68 3.75 2.41
N VAL A 81 12.00 3.30 1.20
CA VAL A 81 12.37 1.90 0.93
C VAL A 81 13.82 1.69 1.36
N THR A 82 14.04 0.92 2.43
CA THR A 82 15.37 0.67 3.00
C THR A 82 15.89 -0.74 2.76
N GLU A 83 15.00 -1.67 2.42
CA GLU A 83 15.31 -3.07 2.16
C GLU A 83 14.42 -3.60 1.03
N VAL A 84 14.98 -4.42 0.14
CA VAL A 84 14.28 -5.05 -0.97
C VAL A 84 14.57 -6.55 -0.97
N TRP A 85 13.51 -7.35 -0.89
CA TRP A 85 13.57 -8.81 -0.95
C TRP A 85 13.23 -9.27 -2.37
N ILE A 86 14.09 -10.07 -2.99
CA ILE A 86 13.91 -10.57 -4.35
C ILE A 86 13.97 -12.10 -4.32
N GLU A 87 12.91 -12.74 -4.79
CA GLU A 87 12.83 -14.19 -4.96
C GLU A 87 12.81 -14.53 -6.46
N ASP A 88 13.99 -14.67 -7.06
CA ASP A 88 14.13 -15.01 -8.48
C ASP A 88 14.89 -16.34 -8.65
N PRO A 89 14.21 -17.43 -9.03
CA PRO A 89 14.83 -18.75 -9.23
C PRO A 89 15.89 -18.78 -10.33
N TYR A 90 15.95 -17.76 -11.19
CA TYR A 90 16.82 -17.70 -12.36
C TYR A 90 18.07 -16.85 -12.15
N ILE A 91 18.37 -16.29 -10.98
CA ILE A 91 19.67 -15.65 -10.74
C ILE A 91 20.73 -16.73 -10.46
N ARG A 92 21.27 -17.35 -11.51
CA ARG A 92 22.23 -18.48 -11.38
C ARG A 92 23.53 -18.28 -12.14
N GLN A 93 23.52 -17.52 -13.22
CA GLN A 93 24.63 -17.34 -14.16
C GLN A 93 25.10 -15.88 -14.20
N THR A 94 26.36 -15.67 -14.58
CA THR A 94 27.01 -14.35 -14.57
C THR A 94 26.28 -13.29 -15.38
N HIS A 95 25.66 -13.65 -16.51
CA HIS A 95 24.89 -12.70 -17.31
C HIS A 95 23.62 -12.23 -16.59
N GLN A 96 22.93 -13.13 -15.88
CA GLN A 96 21.72 -12.84 -15.10
C GLN A 96 22.03 -11.93 -13.91
N VAL A 97 23.22 -12.13 -13.32
CA VAL A 97 23.77 -11.24 -12.30
C VAL A 97 24.11 -9.87 -12.91
N GLY A 98 24.68 -9.85 -14.11
CA GLY A 98 24.95 -8.63 -14.89
C GLY A 98 23.70 -7.79 -15.13
N GLU A 99 22.56 -8.42 -15.47
CA GLU A 99 21.27 -7.73 -15.64
C GLU A 99 20.82 -6.99 -14.36
N MET A 100 21.07 -7.58 -13.18
CA MET A 100 20.77 -6.95 -11.89
C MET A 100 21.68 -5.74 -11.58
N TYR A 101 22.99 -5.85 -11.85
CA TYR A 101 23.97 -4.81 -11.48
C TYR A 101 24.12 -3.70 -12.52
N SER A 102 23.84 -3.97 -13.79
CA SER A 102 23.97 -3.00 -14.89
C SER A 102 23.03 -1.78 -14.71
N HIS A 103 21.93 -1.97 -13.98
CA HIS A 103 20.94 -0.93 -13.69
C HIS A 103 21.03 -0.39 -12.25
N ARG A 104 22.22 -0.42 -11.63
CA ARG A 104 22.43 0.19 -10.31
C ARG A 104 22.09 1.67 -10.37
N MET A 105 20.89 1.99 -9.89
CA MET A 105 20.32 3.33 -9.71
C MET A 105 21.37 4.23 -9.08
N LYS A 106 21.86 5.21 -9.86
CA LYS A 106 22.65 6.34 -9.37
C LYS A 106 21.74 7.50 -9.06
#